data_AF-A0A497N7R8-F1
#
_entry.id   AF-A0A497N7R8-F1
#
_cell.length_a   1.000
_cell.length_b   1.000
_cell.length_c   1.000
_cell.angle_alpha   90.00
_cell.angle_beta   90.00
_cell.angle_gamma   90.00
#
_symmetry.space_group_name_H-M   'P 1'
#
loop_
_entity.id
_entity.type
_entity.pdbx_description
1 polymer ?
#
loop_
_entity_poly.entity_id
_entity_poly.type
_entity_poly.pdbx_seq_one_letter_code
_entity_poly.pdbx_strand_id
1 'polypeptide(L)'
;MTSSGTIGRITLRWNSLRGALAVSLYLLLALTIEYAIVLSFLNLGLSETTPIRLSLNIPGIDITITLKVSLIFHLIPVGVVITMLASWIHLTKCIVRRPPKKAARPVERRTKRVRGRKALGERRSPTGFMNRIMVLTGLDKLSRWVVNMPFLRVTAGGAIITISVFLLSTAGLYLLLYPNSIYEAVLGFYRDNPSLLTFIYGTSESFKGLTQTLSLSEVLTSLALSFRGAVGASLSPTLTVIAGLDTLSKYLLCQNMAAWISALSSILYGRYGTR
;
A
#
# COMPACT_ATOMS: atom_id res chain seq x y z
N MET A 1 -20.66 -2.21 -23.71
CA MET A 1 -19.59 -1.21 -23.95
C MET A 1 -18.22 -1.87 -23.89
N THR A 2 -17.63 -2.21 -25.03
CA THR A 2 -16.34 -2.92 -25.16
C THR A 2 -15.17 -1.94 -25.06
N SER A 3 -14.63 -1.74 -23.86
CA SER A 3 -13.50 -0.84 -23.61
C SER A 3 -12.16 -1.49 -23.98
N SER A 4 -11.82 -1.53 -25.28
CA SER A 4 -10.47 -1.89 -25.75
C SER A 4 -9.57 -0.65 -25.79
N GLY A 5 -8.39 -0.72 -25.16
CA GLY A 5 -7.34 0.30 -25.27
C GLY A 5 -6.12 -0.28 -25.98
N THR A 6 -5.59 0.43 -26.97
CA THR A 6 -4.51 -0.06 -27.86
C THR A 6 -3.28 0.82 -27.72
N ILE A 7 -2.13 0.23 -27.36
CA ILE A 7 -0.79 0.87 -27.39
C ILE A 7 0.17 -0.10 -28.06
N GLY A 8 0.61 0.22 -29.28
CA GLY A 8 1.39 -0.73 -30.09
C GLY A 8 0.71 -2.12 -30.13
N ARG A 9 1.48 -3.20 -30.33
CA ARG A 9 0.96 -4.59 -30.44
C ARG A 9 0.31 -5.16 -29.15
N ILE A 10 -0.11 -4.36 -28.17
CA ILE A 10 -0.71 -4.87 -26.92
C ILE A 10 -2.14 -4.35 -26.79
N THR A 11 -3.10 -5.27 -26.90
CA THR A 11 -4.53 -5.01 -26.65
C THR A 11 -4.90 -5.53 -25.27
N LEU A 12 -5.30 -4.63 -24.38
CA LEU A 12 -5.74 -5.00 -23.03
C LEU A 12 -7.19 -5.53 -23.12
N ARG A 13 -7.35 -6.86 -23.22
CA ARG A 13 -8.66 -7.52 -23.27
C ARG A 13 -9.04 -8.07 -21.90
N TRP A 14 -9.85 -7.33 -21.15
CA TRP A 14 -10.40 -7.78 -19.86
C TRP A 14 -11.31 -9.01 -19.99
N ASN A 15 -11.97 -9.18 -21.14
CA ASN A 15 -12.83 -10.34 -21.44
C ASN A 15 -12.04 -11.59 -21.89
N SER A 16 -10.71 -11.57 -21.87
CA SER A 16 -9.92 -12.76 -22.15
C SER A 16 -9.77 -13.62 -20.90
N LEU A 17 -9.56 -14.93 -21.03
CA LEU A 17 -9.27 -15.82 -19.91
C LEU A 17 -8.15 -15.27 -19.01
N ARG A 18 -7.13 -14.65 -19.61
CA ARG A 18 -5.99 -14.04 -18.91
C ARG A 18 -6.39 -12.77 -18.16
N GLY A 19 -7.28 -11.96 -18.73
CA GLY A 19 -7.85 -10.78 -18.07
C GLY A 19 -8.73 -11.18 -16.90
N ALA A 20 -9.59 -12.19 -17.08
CA ALA A 20 -10.43 -12.75 -16.02
C ALA A 20 -9.60 -13.33 -14.87
N LEU A 21 -8.53 -14.09 -15.17
CA LEU A 21 -7.61 -14.61 -14.17
C LEU A 21 -6.87 -13.50 -13.41
N ALA A 22 -6.46 -12.42 -14.09
CA ALA A 22 -5.83 -11.29 -13.42
C ALA A 22 -6.81 -10.58 -12.48
N VAL A 23 -8.06 -10.38 -12.91
CA VAL A 23 -9.12 -9.78 -12.08
C VAL A 23 -9.45 -10.68 -10.89
N SER A 24 -9.56 -12.00 -11.07
CA SER A 24 -9.84 -12.92 -9.98
C SER A 24 -8.71 -12.95 -8.95
N LEU A 25 -7.45 -12.95 -9.39
CA LEU A 25 -6.29 -12.88 -8.50
C LEU A 25 -6.25 -11.56 -7.73
N TYR A 26 -6.53 -10.44 -8.40
CA TYR A 26 -6.58 -9.14 -7.75
C TYR A 26 -7.71 -9.07 -6.71
N LEU A 27 -8.89 -9.58 -7.05
CA LEU A 27 -10.03 -9.66 -6.13
C LEU A 27 -9.73 -10.53 -4.92
N LEU A 28 -9.12 -11.70 -5.13
CA LEU A 28 -8.71 -12.57 -4.03
C LEU A 28 -7.75 -11.84 -3.09
N LEU A 29 -6.75 -11.16 -3.65
CA LEU A 29 -5.78 -10.39 -2.88
C LEU A 29 -6.43 -9.22 -2.13
N ALA A 30 -7.30 -8.45 -2.79
CA ALA A 30 -8.04 -7.36 -2.17
C ALA A 30 -8.93 -7.87 -1.02
N LEU A 31 -9.63 -8.99 -1.22
CA LEU A 31 -10.43 -9.64 -0.17
C LEU A 31 -9.58 -10.10 1.01
N THR A 32 -8.40 -10.67 0.76
CA THR A 32 -7.50 -11.08 1.85
C THR A 32 -6.98 -9.88 2.66
N ILE A 33 -6.69 -8.76 1.99
CA ILE A 33 -6.26 -7.52 2.66
C ILE A 33 -7.41 -6.95 3.48
N GLU A 34 -8.61 -6.83 2.90
CA GLU A 34 -9.79 -6.34 3.61
C GLU A 34 -10.13 -7.21 4.81
N TYR A 35 -10.10 -8.52 4.64
CA TYR A 35 -10.33 -9.46 5.72
C TYR A 35 -9.33 -9.25 6.88
N ALA A 36 -8.04 -9.07 6.57
CA ALA A 36 -7.02 -8.79 7.58
C ALA A 36 -7.26 -7.44 8.31
N ILE A 37 -7.69 -6.41 7.59
CA ILE A 37 -8.03 -5.10 8.18
C ILE A 37 -9.24 -5.25 9.11
N VAL A 38 -10.32 -5.86 8.64
CA VAL A 38 -11.53 -6.10 9.46
C VAL A 38 -11.19 -6.90 10.71
N LEU A 39 -10.40 -7.97 10.57
CA LEU A 39 -9.95 -8.77 11.70
C LEU A 39 -9.14 -7.95 12.71
N SER A 40 -8.31 -7.04 12.24
CA SER A 40 -7.54 -6.14 13.11
C SER A 40 -8.47 -5.24 13.93
N PHE A 41 -9.52 -4.69 13.31
CA PHE A 41 -10.50 -3.86 14.03
C PHE A 41 -11.41 -4.67 14.95
N LEU A 42 -11.77 -5.91 14.59
CA LEU A 42 -12.48 -6.83 15.49
C LEU A 42 -11.68 -7.06 16.78
N ASN A 43 -10.36 -7.26 16.68
CA ASN A 43 -9.47 -7.41 17.84
C ASN A 43 -9.41 -6.13 18.72
N LEU A 44 -9.75 -4.96 18.18
CA LEU A 44 -9.84 -3.69 18.91
C LEU A 44 -11.23 -3.46 19.53
N GLY A 45 -12.10 -4.46 19.50
CA GLY A 45 -13.45 -4.39 20.06
C GLY A 45 -14.49 -3.82 19.09
N LEU A 46 -14.25 -3.84 17.78
CA LEU A 46 -15.30 -3.54 16.80
C LEU A 46 -16.42 -4.58 16.94
N SER A 47 -17.61 -4.15 17.33
CA SER A 47 -18.78 -5.01 17.47
C SER A 47 -19.98 -4.33 16.82
N GLU A 48 -20.79 -5.10 16.10
CA GLU A 48 -22.04 -4.62 15.53
C GLU A 48 -23.18 -4.94 16.49
N THR A 49 -23.78 -3.90 17.05
CA THR A 49 -24.91 -4.01 17.98
C THR A 49 -26.24 -4.23 17.26
N THR A 50 -26.35 -3.93 15.96
CA THR A 50 -27.61 -3.99 15.20
C THR A 50 -27.42 -4.55 13.76
N PRO A 51 -27.31 -5.88 13.58
CA PRO A 51 -27.27 -6.47 12.25
C PRO A 51 -28.61 -6.26 11.51
N ILE A 52 -28.54 -5.83 10.25
CA ILE A 52 -29.73 -5.66 9.40
C ILE A 52 -30.23 -7.06 9.00
N ARG A 53 -31.50 -7.33 9.30
CA ARG A 53 -32.19 -8.56 8.91
C ARG A 53 -33.04 -8.27 7.69
N LEU A 54 -32.67 -8.87 6.55
CA LEU A 54 -33.43 -8.74 5.32
C LEU A 54 -34.18 -10.05 5.10
N SER A 55 -35.49 -10.04 5.34
CA SER A 55 -36.38 -11.17 5.09
C SER A 55 -37.09 -10.95 3.76
N LEU A 56 -36.64 -11.64 2.72
CA LEU A 56 -37.33 -11.66 1.42
C LEU A 56 -38.32 -12.83 1.44
N ASN A 57 -39.60 -12.51 1.35
CA ASN A 57 -40.65 -13.48 1.10
C ASN A 57 -40.96 -13.46 -0.41
N ILE A 58 -40.76 -14.58 -1.08
CA ILE A 58 -41.02 -14.70 -2.52
C ILE A 58 -42.50 -15.07 -2.69
N PRO A 59 -43.33 -14.23 -3.33
CA PRO A 59 -44.74 -14.57 -3.53
C PRO A 59 -44.86 -15.87 -4.34
N GLY A 60 -45.51 -16.88 -3.77
CA GLY A 60 -45.76 -18.18 -4.43
C GLY A 60 -44.80 -19.31 -4.05
N ILE A 61 -43.83 -19.07 -3.17
CA ILE A 61 -43.00 -20.12 -2.57
C ILE A 61 -42.86 -19.81 -1.07
N ASP A 62 -43.26 -20.72 -0.18
CA ASP A 62 -43.14 -20.58 1.29
C ASP A 62 -41.67 -20.67 1.78
N ILE A 63 -40.75 -20.01 1.09
CA ILE A 63 -39.34 -19.89 1.47
C ILE A 63 -39.11 -18.46 1.92
N THR A 64 -38.96 -18.27 3.23
CA THR A 64 -38.50 -17.01 3.81
C THR A 64 -36.97 -17.01 3.86
N ILE A 65 -36.33 -16.30 2.93
CA ILE A 65 -34.87 -16.11 2.95
C ILE A 65 -34.56 -15.02 3.96
N THR A 66 -34.02 -15.40 5.12
CA THR A 66 -33.59 -14.46 6.16
C THR A 66 -32.09 -14.24 6.05
N LEU A 67 -31.69 -13.17 5.37
CA LEU A 67 -30.30 -12.79 5.21
C LEU A 67 -29.91 -11.84 6.35
N LYS A 68 -29.04 -12.30 7.26
CA LYS A 68 -28.39 -11.44 8.24
C LYS A 68 -27.17 -10.81 7.57
N VAL A 69 -27.34 -9.62 6.99
CA VAL A 69 -26.23 -8.86 6.42
C VAL A 69 -25.78 -7.84 7.44
N SER A 70 -24.59 -8.06 7.98
CA SER A 70 -23.88 -6.99 8.69
C SER A 70 -23.47 -5.93 7.69
N LEU A 71 -24.09 -4.75 7.77
CA LEU A 71 -23.76 -3.62 6.90
C LEU A 71 -22.28 -3.25 7.08
N ILE A 72 -21.80 -3.34 8.32
CA ILE A 72 -20.45 -2.93 8.70
C ILE A 72 -19.41 -3.94 8.21
N PHE A 73 -19.65 -5.23 8.41
CA PHE A 73 -18.68 -6.27 8.08
C PHE A 73 -18.75 -6.77 6.64
N HIS A 74 -19.82 -6.46 5.89
CA HIS A 74 -19.97 -6.91 4.51
C HIS A 74 -20.06 -5.75 3.52
N LEU A 75 -20.92 -4.75 3.75
CA LEU A 75 -21.13 -3.71 2.74
C LEU A 75 -19.91 -2.80 2.60
N ILE A 76 -19.29 -2.39 3.70
CA ILE A 76 -18.12 -1.50 3.67
C ILE A 76 -16.93 -2.20 3.01
N PRO A 77 -16.50 -3.40 3.43
CA PRO A 77 -15.41 -4.11 2.75
C PRO A 77 -15.70 -4.35 1.27
N VAL A 78 -16.93 -4.72 0.92
CA VAL A 78 -17.30 -4.92 -0.50
C VAL A 78 -17.17 -3.62 -1.29
N GLY A 79 -17.63 -2.50 -0.74
CA GLY A 79 -17.46 -1.17 -1.34
C GLY A 79 -15.98 -0.85 -1.57
N VAL A 80 -15.13 -1.10 -0.56
CA VAL A 80 -13.69 -0.86 -0.64
C VAL A 80 -13.03 -1.75 -1.71
N VAL A 81 -13.35 -3.04 -1.76
CA VAL A 81 -12.86 -3.96 -2.80
C VAL A 81 -13.24 -3.46 -4.20
N ILE A 82 -14.49 -3.00 -4.39
CA ILE A 82 -14.95 -2.45 -5.67
C ILE A 82 -14.14 -1.19 -6.02
N THR A 83 -13.90 -0.29 -5.06
CA THR A 83 -13.10 0.93 -5.31
C THR A 83 -11.64 0.61 -5.63
N MET A 84 -11.02 -0.37 -4.96
CA MET A 84 -9.67 -0.86 -5.28
C MET A 84 -9.62 -1.43 -6.70
N LEU A 85 -10.58 -2.29 -7.05
CA LEU A 85 -10.68 -2.89 -8.38
C LEU A 85 -10.82 -1.82 -9.47
N ALA A 86 -11.72 -0.85 -9.27
CA ALA A 86 -11.92 0.25 -10.20
C ALA A 86 -10.66 1.13 -10.34
N SER A 87 -10.02 1.45 -9.22
CA SER A 87 -8.79 2.23 -9.17
C SER A 87 -7.64 1.55 -9.92
N TRP A 88 -7.50 0.23 -9.73
CA TRP A 88 -6.52 -0.58 -10.43
C TRP A 88 -6.79 -0.66 -11.93
N ILE A 89 -8.01 -0.99 -12.34
CA ILE A 89 -8.38 -1.05 -13.77
C ILE A 89 -8.13 0.30 -14.45
N HIS A 90 -8.49 1.41 -13.79
CA HIS A 90 -8.24 2.75 -14.28
C HIS A 90 -6.73 3.01 -14.42
N LEU A 91 -5.95 2.71 -13.38
CA LEU A 91 -4.51 2.92 -13.37
C LEU A 91 -3.81 2.09 -14.46
N THR A 92 -4.16 0.82 -14.60
CA THR A 92 -3.62 -0.08 -15.64
C THR A 92 -3.95 0.45 -17.03
N LYS A 93 -5.16 0.96 -17.27
CA LYS A 93 -5.50 1.62 -18.54
C LYS A 93 -4.63 2.86 -18.79
N CYS A 94 -4.38 3.68 -17.77
CA CYS A 94 -3.49 4.84 -17.87
C CYS A 94 -2.05 4.44 -18.16
N ILE A 95 -1.52 3.39 -17.52
CA ILE A 95 -0.17 2.88 -17.77
C ILE A 95 -0.05 2.36 -19.21
N VAL A 96 -1.05 1.60 -19.68
CA VAL A 96 -1.09 1.13 -21.06
C VAL A 96 -1.05 2.32 -22.01
N ARG A 97 -1.92 3.33 -21.81
CA ARG A 97 -2.06 4.54 -22.66
C ARG A 97 -0.82 5.44 -22.74
N ARG A 98 0.21 5.23 -21.91
CA ARG A 98 1.44 6.01 -22.04
C ARG A 98 2.26 5.48 -23.21
N PRO A 99 2.72 6.32 -24.15
CA PRO A 99 3.73 5.90 -25.10
C PRO A 99 4.94 5.41 -24.28
N PRO A 100 5.58 4.29 -24.67
CA PRO A 100 6.80 3.86 -23.99
C PRO A 100 7.73 5.06 -23.97
N LYS A 101 8.22 5.45 -22.77
CA LYS A 101 9.30 6.44 -22.64
C LYS A 101 10.31 6.03 -23.71
N LYS A 102 10.49 6.84 -24.75
CA LYS A 102 11.55 6.61 -25.72
C LYS A 102 12.78 6.47 -24.85
N ALA A 103 13.29 5.23 -24.70
CA ALA A 103 14.62 5.04 -24.18
C ALA A 103 15.44 6.02 -25.02
N ALA A 104 16.05 7.01 -24.35
CA ALA A 104 16.87 7.99 -25.04
C ALA A 104 17.68 7.18 -26.04
N ARG A 105 17.41 7.36 -27.34
CA ARG A 105 18.08 6.57 -28.38
C ARG A 105 19.54 6.65 -27.99
N PRO A 106 20.25 5.52 -27.79
CA PRO A 106 21.68 5.62 -27.62
C PRO A 106 22.10 6.41 -28.84
N VAL A 107 22.54 7.65 -28.65
CA VAL A 107 23.09 8.44 -29.73
C VAL A 107 24.14 7.51 -30.29
N GLU A 108 23.96 7.09 -31.53
CA GLU A 108 24.83 6.16 -32.22
C GLU A 108 26.12 6.92 -32.48
N ARG A 109 26.87 7.19 -31.41
CA ARG A 109 28.26 7.58 -31.48
C ARG A 109 28.93 6.33 -32.00
N ARG A 110 29.24 6.40 -33.29
CA ARG A 110 30.14 5.53 -34.04
C ARG A 110 31.47 5.42 -33.29
N THR A 111 31.50 4.65 -32.20
CA THR A 111 32.72 4.40 -31.44
C THR A 111 33.44 3.26 -32.13
N LYS A 112 34.51 3.64 -32.85
CA LYS A 112 35.60 2.75 -33.24
C LYS A 112 35.89 1.78 -32.09
N ARG A 113 35.96 0.48 -32.43
CA ARG A 113 36.47 -0.58 -31.56
C ARG A 113 37.75 -0.11 -30.88
N VAL A 114 37.68 0.09 -29.57
CA VAL A 114 38.87 0.05 -28.72
C VAL A 114 38.67 -1.07 -27.71
N ARG A 115 39.53 -2.06 -27.88
CA ARG A 115 39.67 -3.25 -27.07
C ARG A 115 40.28 -2.85 -25.73
N GLY A 116 39.67 -3.27 -24.63
CA GLY A 116 40.32 -3.39 -23.33
C GLY A 116 40.18 -2.21 -22.37
N ARG A 117 39.44 -2.42 -21.28
CA ARG A 117 40.00 -2.66 -19.94
C ARG A 117 38.83 -2.87 -18.98
N LYS A 118 38.89 -3.96 -18.21
CA LYS A 118 37.99 -4.25 -17.10
C LYS A 118 38.19 -3.15 -16.05
N ALA A 119 37.29 -2.19 -15.99
CA ALA A 119 37.21 -1.27 -14.86
C ALA A 119 36.31 -1.92 -13.80
N LEU A 120 36.95 -2.35 -12.72
CA LEU A 120 36.33 -2.58 -11.42
C LEU A 120 35.54 -1.32 -11.05
N GLY A 121 34.23 -1.42 -11.22
CA GLY A 121 33.27 -0.44 -10.75
C GLY A 121 32.09 -1.24 -10.26
N GLU A 122 32.27 -1.91 -9.12
CA GLU A 122 31.24 -2.71 -8.48
C GLU A 122 30.17 -1.77 -7.92
N ARG A 123 29.39 -1.22 -8.84
CA ARG A 123 28.11 -0.59 -8.57
C ARG A 123 27.24 -1.75 -8.09
N ARG A 124 27.23 -1.99 -6.78
CA ARG A 124 26.36 -2.97 -6.11
C ARG A 124 24.92 -2.65 -6.50
N SER A 125 24.48 -3.26 -7.59
CA SER A 125 23.15 -3.11 -8.10
C SER A 125 22.22 -3.84 -7.13
N PRO A 126 21.13 -3.21 -6.65
CA PRO A 126 20.16 -3.88 -5.77
C PRO A 126 19.53 -5.12 -6.43
N THR A 127 19.66 -5.25 -7.75
CA THR A 127 19.33 -6.45 -8.51
C THR A 127 20.06 -7.71 -8.03
N GLY A 128 21.30 -7.63 -7.54
CA GLY A 128 22.04 -8.81 -7.08
C GLY A 128 21.44 -9.46 -5.83
N PHE A 129 20.99 -8.62 -4.87
CA PHE A 129 20.34 -9.07 -3.65
C PHE A 129 18.94 -9.59 -3.92
N MET A 130 18.16 -8.88 -4.74
CA MET A 130 16.84 -9.36 -5.18
C MET A 130 16.93 -10.70 -5.91
N ASN A 131 17.93 -10.89 -6.78
CA ASN A 131 18.09 -12.14 -7.52
C ASN A 131 18.45 -13.30 -6.58
N ARG A 132 19.21 -13.06 -5.51
CA ARG A 132 19.48 -14.08 -4.47
C ARG A 132 18.22 -14.44 -3.67
N ILE A 133 17.44 -13.45 -3.24
CA ILE A 133 16.17 -13.70 -2.54
C ILE A 133 15.19 -14.45 -3.46
N MET A 134 15.12 -14.06 -4.73
CA MET A 134 14.20 -14.64 -5.70
C MET A 134 14.53 -16.10 -6.05
N VAL A 135 15.83 -16.45 -6.06
CA VAL A 135 16.29 -17.83 -6.23
C VAL A 135 16.03 -18.67 -4.97
N LEU A 136 16.24 -18.10 -3.77
CA LEU A 136 15.98 -18.78 -2.50
C LEU A 136 14.49 -19.09 -2.27
N THR A 137 13.61 -18.23 -2.78
CA THR A 137 12.15 -18.36 -2.62
C THR A 137 11.46 -19.07 -3.80
N GLY A 138 12.21 -19.50 -4.82
CA GLY A 138 11.65 -20.13 -6.03
C GLY A 138 10.81 -19.19 -6.91
N LEU A 139 10.88 -17.88 -6.64
CA LEU A 139 10.19 -16.82 -7.40
C LEU A 139 10.88 -16.51 -8.74
N ASP A 140 12.02 -17.14 -9.05
CA ASP A 140 12.80 -16.95 -10.27
C ASP A 140 12.02 -17.34 -11.54
N LYS A 141 11.19 -18.39 -11.42
CA LYS A 141 10.30 -18.86 -12.50
C LYS A 141 9.17 -17.86 -12.76
N LEU A 142 8.55 -17.33 -11.70
CA LEU A 142 7.48 -16.33 -11.78
C LEU A 142 7.96 -15.03 -12.41
N SER A 143 9.15 -14.57 -12.03
CA SER A 143 9.76 -13.38 -12.62
C SER A 143 10.01 -13.55 -14.12
N ARG A 144 10.54 -14.70 -14.57
CA ARG A 144 10.69 -14.98 -16.01
C ARG A 144 9.35 -14.96 -16.76
N TRP A 145 8.29 -15.51 -16.16
CA TRP A 145 6.94 -15.48 -16.72
C TRP A 145 6.37 -14.07 -16.83
N VAL A 146 6.57 -13.24 -15.79
CA VAL A 146 6.13 -11.84 -15.76
C VAL A 146 6.91 -10.98 -16.75
N VAL A 147 8.22 -11.23 -16.91
CA VAL A 147 9.08 -10.50 -17.86
C VAL A 147 8.71 -10.83 -19.32
N ASN A 148 8.39 -12.09 -19.61
CA ASN A 148 8.06 -12.53 -20.97
C ASN A 148 6.66 -12.10 -21.44
N MET A 149 5.78 -11.67 -20.53
CA MET A 149 4.42 -11.23 -20.85
C MET A 149 4.22 -9.73 -20.55
N PRO A 150 4.27 -8.85 -21.57
CA PRO A 150 4.17 -7.41 -21.35
C PRO A 150 2.80 -7.00 -20.77
N PHE A 151 1.75 -7.76 -21.06
CA PHE A 151 0.42 -7.60 -20.44
C PHE A 151 0.46 -7.81 -18.92
N LEU A 152 1.12 -8.89 -18.45
CA LEU A 152 1.18 -9.24 -17.04
C LEU A 152 2.01 -8.23 -16.26
N ARG A 153 3.13 -7.75 -16.84
CA ARG A 153 3.98 -6.71 -16.23
C ARG A 153 3.24 -5.41 -15.99
N VAL A 154 2.45 -4.94 -16.96
CA VAL A 154 1.68 -3.69 -16.83
C VAL A 154 0.53 -3.85 -15.83
N THR A 155 -0.13 -5.00 -15.87
CA THR A 155 -1.24 -5.34 -14.98
C THR A 155 -0.78 -5.49 -13.52
N ALA A 156 0.31 -6.21 -13.29
CA ALA A 156 0.94 -6.37 -11.99
C ALA A 156 1.52 -5.04 -11.46
N GLY A 157 2.17 -4.24 -12.32
CA GLY A 157 2.66 -2.92 -11.93
C GLY A 157 1.55 -1.99 -11.44
N GLY A 158 0.41 -1.97 -12.12
CA GLY A 158 -0.77 -1.25 -11.66
C GLY A 158 -1.28 -1.79 -10.32
N ALA A 159 -1.37 -3.12 -10.17
CA ALA A 159 -1.89 -3.74 -8.95
C ALA A 159 -1.01 -3.40 -7.74
N ILE A 160 0.32 -3.50 -7.89
CA ILE A 160 1.30 -3.16 -6.86
C ILE A 160 1.12 -1.71 -6.43
N ILE A 161 1.05 -0.77 -7.37
CA ILE A 161 0.90 0.66 -7.03
C ILE A 161 -0.41 0.90 -6.27
N THR A 162 -1.54 0.37 -6.75
CA THR A 162 -2.84 0.57 -6.10
C THR A 162 -2.87 -0.04 -4.69
N ILE A 163 -2.38 -1.27 -4.53
CA ILE A 163 -2.32 -1.94 -3.22
C ILE A 163 -1.38 -1.21 -2.27
N SER A 164 -0.20 -0.79 -2.73
CA SER A 164 0.75 -0.04 -1.90
C SER A 164 0.16 1.28 -1.42
N VAL A 165 -0.50 2.05 -2.30
CA VAL A 165 -1.15 3.31 -1.92
C VAL A 165 -2.25 3.04 -0.89
N PHE A 166 -3.08 2.02 -1.11
CA PHE A 166 -4.17 1.68 -0.19
C PHE A 166 -3.64 1.26 1.20
N LEU A 167 -2.64 0.37 1.24
CA LEU A 167 -2.04 -0.11 2.49
C LEU A 167 -1.32 1.00 3.24
N LEU A 168 -0.54 1.84 2.56
CA LEU A 168 0.12 3.00 3.18
C LEU A 168 -0.89 3.99 3.75
N SER A 169 -1.97 4.25 3.02
CA SER A 169 -3.03 5.15 3.48
C SER A 169 -3.74 4.58 4.71
N THR A 170 -4.11 3.30 4.65
CA THR A 170 -4.77 2.60 5.77
C THR A 170 -3.88 2.55 6.99
N ALA A 171 -2.61 2.16 6.84
CA ALA A 171 -1.65 2.13 7.93
C ALA A 171 -1.43 3.51 8.54
N GLY A 172 -1.24 4.54 7.71
CA GLY A 172 -1.10 5.93 8.18
C GLY A 172 -2.32 6.40 8.98
N LEU A 173 -3.53 6.13 8.49
CA LEU A 173 -4.77 6.45 9.18
C LEU A 173 -4.93 5.66 10.47
N TYR A 174 -4.60 4.37 10.46
CA TYR A 174 -4.64 3.52 11.65
C TYR A 174 -3.73 4.07 12.76
N LEU A 175 -2.50 4.48 12.42
CA LEU A 175 -1.56 5.09 13.37
C LEU A 175 -2.06 6.44 13.90
N LEU A 176 -2.77 7.21 13.08
CA LEU A 176 -3.40 8.47 13.50
C LEU A 176 -4.59 8.23 14.45
N LEU A 177 -5.38 7.19 14.21
CA LEU A 177 -6.57 6.85 14.99
C LEU A 177 -6.23 6.17 16.32
N TYR A 178 -5.09 5.48 16.38
CA TYR A 178 -4.58 4.79 17.57
C TYR A 178 -3.13 5.22 17.86
N PRO A 179 -2.91 6.45 18.36
CA PRO A 179 -1.57 6.96 18.63
C PRO A 179 -0.79 6.10 19.64
N ASN A 180 -1.49 5.47 20.58
CA ASN A 180 -0.89 4.58 21.57
C ASN A 180 -0.39 3.24 20.97
N SER A 181 -0.87 2.83 19.78
CA SER A 181 -0.41 1.60 19.16
C SER A 181 1.08 1.64 18.78
N ILE A 182 1.62 2.82 18.42
CA ILE A 182 3.06 2.98 18.19
C ILE A 182 3.81 2.74 19.50
N TYR A 183 3.36 3.39 20.57
CA TYR A 183 3.98 3.28 21.88
C TYR A 183 3.98 1.84 22.39
N GLU A 184 2.84 1.16 22.33
CA GLU A 184 2.69 -0.24 22.76
C GLU A 184 3.47 -1.21 21.86
N ALA A 185 3.48 -1.01 20.54
CA ALA A 185 4.26 -1.86 19.63
C ALA A 185 5.76 -1.72 19.88
N VAL A 186 6.24 -0.49 20.08
CA VAL A 186 7.64 -0.20 20.39
C VAL A 186 7.99 -0.77 21.77
N LEU A 187 7.16 -0.54 22.78
CA LEU A 187 7.35 -1.11 24.12
C LEU A 187 7.38 -2.63 24.11
N GLY A 188 6.45 -3.27 23.40
CA GLY A 188 6.41 -4.72 23.23
C GLY A 188 7.69 -5.21 22.58
N PHE A 189 8.11 -4.58 21.48
CA PHE A 189 9.35 -4.94 20.79
C PHE A 189 10.60 -4.81 21.67
N TYR A 190 10.67 -3.78 22.51
CA TYR A 190 11.75 -3.61 23.49
C TYR A 190 11.68 -4.65 24.62
N ARG A 191 10.48 -4.94 25.16
CA ARG A 191 10.28 -5.96 26.20
C ARG A 191 10.67 -7.34 25.69
N ASP A 192 10.34 -7.64 24.44
CA ASP A 192 10.60 -8.93 23.81
C ASP A 192 12.07 -9.09 23.39
N ASN A 193 12.85 -8.00 23.28
CA ASN A 193 14.24 -8.00 22.81
C ASN A 193 15.17 -7.20 23.73
N PRO A 194 15.61 -7.77 24.87
CA PRO A 194 16.49 -7.08 25.82
C PRO A 194 17.85 -6.69 25.23
N SER A 195 18.36 -7.43 24.23
CA SER A 195 19.63 -7.13 23.55
C SER A 195 19.58 -5.82 22.76
N LEU A 196 18.44 -5.50 22.16
CA LEU A 196 18.24 -4.26 21.42
C LEU A 196 18.19 -3.08 22.38
N LEU A 197 17.53 -3.24 23.53
CA LEU A 197 17.51 -2.24 24.59
C LEU A 197 18.93 -1.92 25.07
N THR A 198 19.75 -2.93 25.35
CA THR A 198 21.16 -2.75 25.75
C THR A 198 22.01 -2.11 24.65
N PHE A 199 21.80 -2.49 23.39
CA PHE A 199 22.50 -1.90 22.24
C PHE A 199 22.19 -0.40 22.08
N ILE A 200 20.92 -0.02 22.17
CA ILE A 200 20.50 1.38 22.07
C ILE A 200 21.02 2.18 23.25
N TYR A 201 20.99 1.61 24.45
CA TYR A 201 21.56 2.24 25.64
C TYR A 201 23.06 2.50 25.47
N GLY A 202 23.84 1.49 25.06
CA GLY A 202 25.29 1.63 24.82
C GLY A 202 25.65 2.59 23.68
N THR A 203 24.81 2.64 22.64
CA THR A 203 24.97 3.63 21.56
C THR A 203 24.69 5.04 22.06
N SER A 204 23.62 5.23 22.84
CA SER A 204 23.28 6.54 23.40
C SER A 204 24.37 7.07 24.33
N GLU A 205 25.00 6.17 25.11
CA GLU A 205 26.09 6.50 26.02
C GLU A 205 27.37 6.87 25.27
N SER A 206 27.68 6.16 24.18
CA SER A 206 28.80 6.49 23.28
C SER A 206 28.63 7.86 22.60
N PHE A 207 27.39 8.27 22.30
CA PHE A 207 27.07 9.57 21.71
C PHE A 207 26.95 10.70 22.73
N LYS A 208 26.76 10.43 24.03
CA LYS A 208 26.76 11.47 25.08
C LYS A 208 28.06 12.27 25.08
N GLY A 209 29.21 11.61 24.92
CA GLY A 209 30.51 12.29 24.83
C GLY A 209 30.65 13.23 23.62
N LEU A 210 30.07 12.87 22.47
CA LEU A 210 30.06 13.69 21.24
C LEU A 210 29.04 14.85 21.28
N THR A 211 27.90 14.63 21.93
CA THR A 211 26.84 15.65 22.05
C THR A 211 27.15 16.71 23.11
N GLN A 212 27.84 16.33 24.19
CA GLN A 212 28.32 17.25 25.23
C GLN A 212 29.47 18.15 24.73
N THR A 213 30.34 17.63 23.87
CA THR A 213 31.50 18.39 23.33
C THR A 213 31.13 19.41 22.25
N LEU A 214 29.98 19.26 21.59
CA LEU A 214 29.56 20.10 20.46
C LEU A 214 28.33 20.97 20.75
N SER A 215 27.82 21.02 22.00
CA SER A 215 26.54 21.67 22.39
C SER A 215 25.34 21.34 21.48
N LEU A 216 25.43 20.26 20.70
CA LEU A 216 24.40 19.81 19.76
C LEU A 216 23.17 19.28 20.47
N SER A 217 23.31 18.82 21.72
CA SER A 217 22.19 18.35 22.53
C SER A 217 21.14 19.45 22.70
N GLU A 218 21.50 20.64 23.15
CA GLU A 218 20.54 21.74 23.36
C GLU A 218 19.85 22.17 22.06
N VAL A 219 20.59 22.24 20.95
CA VAL A 219 20.04 22.61 19.63
C VAL A 219 19.08 21.55 19.11
N LEU A 220 19.43 20.27 19.18
CA LEU A 220 18.57 19.18 18.75
C LEU A 220 17.32 19.07 19.64
N THR A 221 17.47 19.30 20.95
CA THR A 221 16.34 19.25 21.88
C THR A 221 15.42 20.45 21.66
N SER A 222 15.94 21.64 21.41
CA SER A 222 15.13 22.82 21.12
C SER A 222 14.40 22.71 19.77
N LEU A 223 15.06 22.17 18.74
CA LEU A 223 14.44 21.88 17.45
C LEU A 223 13.35 20.82 17.58
N ALA A 224 13.60 19.75 18.34
CA ALA A 224 12.61 18.72 18.59
C ALA A 224 11.41 19.25 19.39
N LEU A 225 11.65 20.06 20.43
CA LEU A 225 10.57 20.71 21.19
C LEU A 225 9.78 21.70 20.33
N SER A 226 10.46 22.49 19.50
CA SER A 226 9.82 23.48 18.61
C SER A 226 8.97 22.79 17.55
N PHE A 227 9.51 21.72 16.94
CA PHE A 227 8.76 20.89 16.01
C PHE A 227 7.55 20.24 16.69
N ARG A 228 7.75 19.62 17.87
CA ARG A 228 6.66 19.01 18.65
C ARG A 228 5.62 20.05 19.08
N GLY A 229 6.04 21.25 19.45
CA GLY A 229 5.17 22.36 19.81
C GLY A 229 4.35 22.87 18.63
N ALA A 230 4.97 23.07 17.46
CA ALA A 230 4.29 23.50 16.24
C ALA A 230 3.29 22.46 15.73
N VAL A 231 3.72 21.18 15.69
CA VAL A 231 2.86 20.04 15.33
C VAL A 231 1.74 19.89 16.35
N GLY A 232 2.04 19.97 17.65
CA GLY A 232 1.07 19.90 18.73
C GLY A 232 0.04 21.02 18.66
N ALA A 233 0.45 22.27 18.48
CA ALA A 233 -0.46 23.41 18.40
C ALA A 233 -1.39 23.33 17.19
N SER A 234 -0.89 22.85 16.04
CA SER A 234 -1.67 22.79 14.80
C SER A 234 -2.56 21.56 14.67
N LEU A 235 -2.11 20.40 15.18
CA LEU A 235 -2.76 19.11 14.93
C LEU A 235 -3.39 18.50 16.18
N SER A 236 -2.98 18.88 17.39
CA SER A 236 -3.52 18.29 18.63
C SER A 236 -5.04 18.43 18.75
N PRO A 237 -5.67 19.61 18.51
CA PRO A 237 -7.13 19.74 18.64
C PRO A 237 -7.90 18.81 17.69
N THR A 238 -7.39 18.59 16.49
CA THR A 238 -8.02 17.71 15.49
C THR A 238 -7.76 16.25 15.83
N LEU A 239 -6.55 15.92 16.27
CA LEU A 239 -6.16 14.55 16.65
C LEU A 239 -6.87 14.08 17.91
N THR A 240 -7.15 14.95 18.88
CA THR A 240 -7.90 14.58 20.10
C THR A 240 -9.35 14.24 19.79
N VAL A 241 -10.01 15.02 18.92
CA VAL A 241 -11.37 14.73 18.45
C VAL A 241 -11.40 13.40 17.68
N ILE A 242 -10.44 13.18 16.78
CA ILE A 242 -10.35 11.95 15.98
C ILE A 242 -9.99 10.73 16.85
N ALA A 243 -9.08 10.88 17.80
CA ALA A 243 -8.70 9.83 18.73
C ALA A 243 -9.82 9.51 19.74
N GLY A 244 -10.70 10.48 20.04
CA GLY A 244 -11.87 10.31 20.90
C GLY A 244 -13.05 9.58 20.25
N LEU A 245 -13.02 9.35 18.93
CA LEU A 245 -14.06 8.59 18.23
C LEU A 245 -14.15 7.16 18.74
N ASP A 246 -15.36 6.61 18.69
CA ASP A 246 -15.61 5.19 18.96
C ASP A 246 -14.96 4.31 17.87
N THR A 247 -14.71 3.04 18.21
CA THR A 247 -14.03 2.08 17.32
C THR A 247 -14.71 1.92 15.96
N LEU A 248 -16.05 2.03 15.90
CA LEU A 248 -16.81 1.94 14.67
C LEU A 248 -16.60 3.19 13.81
N SER A 249 -16.71 4.39 14.38
CA SER A 249 -16.43 5.62 13.64
C SER A 249 -14.99 5.68 13.13
N LYS A 250 -14.02 5.20 13.92
CA LYS A 250 -12.61 5.09 13.49
C LYS A 250 -12.45 4.13 12.31
N TYR A 251 -13.09 2.97 12.36
CA TYR A 251 -13.09 2.00 11.26
C TYR A 251 -13.69 2.60 9.98
N LEU A 252 -14.87 3.24 10.09
CA LEU A 252 -15.55 3.89 8.98
C LEU A 252 -14.69 4.98 8.33
N LEU A 253 -14.10 5.84 9.15
CA LEU A 253 -13.24 6.92 8.68
C LEU A 253 -12.00 6.34 7.98
N CYS A 254 -11.37 5.32 8.56
CA CYS A 254 -10.19 4.66 8.00
C CYS A 254 -10.48 4.07 6.62
N GLN A 255 -11.52 3.25 6.51
CA GLN A 255 -11.89 2.55 5.29
C GLN A 255 -12.29 3.52 4.18
N ASN A 256 -13.13 4.50 4.50
CA ASN A 256 -13.60 5.47 3.52
C ASN A 256 -12.43 6.34 3.02
N MET A 257 -11.64 6.93 3.93
CA MET A 257 -10.52 7.78 3.54
C MET A 257 -9.46 7.02 2.72
N ALA A 258 -9.12 5.78 3.10
CA ALA A 258 -8.18 4.97 2.33
C ALA A 258 -8.69 4.66 0.91
N ALA A 259 -9.98 4.38 0.76
CA ALA A 259 -10.62 4.18 -0.54
C ALA A 259 -10.58 5.46 -1.40
N TRP A 260 -10.94 6.62 -0.83
CA TRP A 260 -10.88 7.91 -1.51
C TRP A 260 -9.46 8.28 -1.94
N ILE A 261 -8.47 8.14 -1.06
CA ILE A 261 -7.06 8.42 -1.37
C ILE A 261 -6.59 7.53 -2.52
N SER A 262 -6.97 6.26 -2.53
CA SER A 262 -6.59 5.31 -3.58
C SER A 262 -7.24 5.67 -4.93
N ALA A 263 -8.52 6.05 -4.93
CA ALA A 263 -9.23 6.48 -6.13
C ALA A 263 -8.65 7.79 -6.69
N LEU A 264 -8.46 8.80 -5.84
CA LEU A 264 -7.86 10.08 -6.23
C LEU A 264 -6.44 9.90 -6.75
N SER A 265 -5.63 9.06 -6.12
CA SER A 265 -4.27 8.75 -6.57
C SER A 265 -4.27 8.14 -7.97
N SER A 266 -5.22 7.23 -8.25
CA SER A 266 -5.38 6.65 -9.59
C SER A 266 -5.76 7.69 -10.65
N ILE A 267 -6.68 8.60 -10.32
CA ILE A 267 -7.12 9.69 -11.21
C ILE A 267 -5.95 10.65 -11.47
N LEU A 268 -5.25 11.09 -10.42
CA LEU A 268 -4.10 11.98 -10.53
C LEU A 268 -3.00 11.36 -11.38
N TYR A 269 -2.67 10.08 -11.15
CA TYR A 269 -1.69 9.36 -11.96
C TYR A 269 -2.08 9.32 -13.44
N GLY A 270 -3.38 9.17 -13.73
CA GLY A 270 -3.93 9.26 -15.08
C GLY A 270 -3.69 10.63 -15.72
N ARG A 271 -4.02 11.71 -15.01
CA ARG A 271 -3.88 13.10 -15.50
C ARG A 271 -2.43 13.53 -15.73
N TYR A 272 -1.52 13.19 -14.82
CA TYR A 272 -0.09 13.49 -14.98
C TYR A 272 0.59 12.61 -16.03
N GLY A 273 -0.04 11.51 -16.46
CA GLY A 273 0.48 10.65 -17.50
C GLY A 273 0.10 11.02 -18.93
N THR A 274 -0.91 11.87 -19.10
CA THR A 274 -1.46 12.30 -20.39
C THR A 274 -0.98 13.67 -20.86
N ARG A 275 -0.21 14.40 -20.04
CA ARG A 275 0.56 15.58 -20.45
C ARG A 275 1.97 15.16 -20.85
#